data_AF-A0A924G5E4-F1
#
_entry.id   AF-A0A924G5E4-F1
#
_cell.length_a   1.000
_cell.length_b   1.000
_cell.length_c   1.000
_cell.angle_alpha   90.00
_cell.angle_beta   90.00
_cell.angle_gamma   90.00
#
_symmetry.space_group_name_H-M   'P 1'
#
loop_
_entity.id
_entity.type
_entity.pdbx_description
1 polymer ?
#
loop_
_entity_poly.entity_id
_entity_poly.type
_entity_poly.pdbx_seq_one_letter_code
_entity_poly.pdbx_strand_id
1 'polypeptide(L)'
;MQHPFIIESHTQQPFTQQQLALNDYLLIIQPHEDLYNKIMSVKKSFAETYDCPTAMHSKPHITLLRFAQLEMLEKNIIPKLKNCIQ
;
A
#
# COMPACT_ATOMS: atom_id res chain seq x y z
N MET A 1 18.01 34.58 -41.81
CA MET A 1 18.22 34.58 -40.35
C MET A 1 17.16 33.69 -39.74
N GLN A 2 17.53 32.46 -39.36
CA GLN A 2 16.63 31.54 -38.66
C GLN A 2 16.71 31.85 -37.16
N HIS A 3 15.57 32.11 -36.53
CA HIS A 3 15.52 32.42 -35.10
C HIS A 3 15.82 31.16 -34.27
N PRO A 4 16.77 31.21 -33.32
CA PRO A 4 17.22 30.03 -32.54
C PRO A 4 16.35 29.69 -31.32
N PHE A 5 15.12 30.20 -31.21
CA PHE A 5 14.30 30.09 -30.00
C PHE A 5 13.10 29.14 -30.11
N ILE A 6 13.00 28.32 -31.15
CA ILE A 6 12.02 27.22 -31.17
C ILE A 6 12.77 25.91 -31.00
N ILE A 7 12.24 25.05 -30.12
CA ILE A 7 12.77 23.83 -29.49
C ILE A 7 13.31 24.20 -28.10
N GLU A 8 12.54 24.08 -27.03
CA GLU A 8 11.89 22.86 -26.58
C GLU A 8 10.40 23.10 -26.32
N SER A 9 9.53 22.53 -27.15
CA SER A 9 8.25 22.09 -26.61
C SER A 9 8.61 21.11 -25.50
N HIS A 10 8.44 21.51 -24.23
CA HIS A 10 8.29 20.55 -23.16
C HIS A 10 7.20 19.60 -23.62
N THR A 11 7.60 18.46 -24.18
CA THR A 11 6.71 17.35 -24.43
C THR A 11 6.31 16.90 -23.04
N GLN A 12 5.27 17.53 -22.51
CA GLN A 12 4.47 16.96 -21.44
C GLN A 12 3.94 15.66 -22.04
N GLN A 13 4.71 14.58 -21.91
CA GLN A 13 4.21 13.25 -22.22
C GLN A 13 2.94 13.12 -21.40
N PRO A 14 1.78 12.89 -22.05
CA PRO A 14 0.54 12.75 -21.31
C PRO A 14 0.74 11.56 -20.37
N PHE A 15 0.58 11.81 -19.07
CA PHE A 15 0.56 10.72 -18.09
C PHE A 15 -0.52 9.73 -18.52
N THR A 16 -0.19 8.44 -18.52
CA THR A 16 -1.21 7.43 -18.81
C THR A 16 -2.25 7.44 -17.68
N GLN A 17 -3.50 7.06 -17.96
CA GLN A 17 -4.52 6.97 -16.90
C GLN A 17 -4.10 6.03 -15.76
N GLN A 18 -3.29 5.01 -16.05
CA GLN A 18 -2.67 4.14 -15.05
C GLN A 18 -1.71 4.90 -14.13
N GLN A 19 -0.89 5.82 -14.65
CA GLN A 19 0.00 6.64 -13.81
C GLN A 19 -0.74 7.62 -12.90
N LEU A 20 -1.95 8.03 -13.27
CA LEU A 20 -2.83 8.90 -12.49
C LEU A 20 -3.82 8.13 -11.61
N ALA A 21 -3.73 6.80 -11.55
CA ALA A 21 -4.62 6.01 -10.71
C ALA A 21 -4.43 6.38 -9.23
N LEU A 22 -5.52 6.73 -8.55
CA LEU A 22 -5.53 6.96 -7.12
C LEU A 22 -5.80 5.62 -6.43
N ASN A 23 -4.84 5.16 -5.63
CA ASN A 23 -4.90 3.88 -4.94
C ASN A 23 -4.96 4.10 -3.42
N ASP A 24 -5.70 3.23 -2.74
CA ASP A 24 -5.78 3.15 -1.28
C ASP A 24 -4.68 2.22 -0.74
N TYR A 25 -3.91 2.71 0.22
CA TYR A 25 -2.82 1.97 0.87
C TYR A 25 -3.06 1.83 2.37
N LEU A 26 -2.51 0.74 2.92
CA LEU A 26 -2.54 0.43 4.34
C LEU A 26 -1.12 0.14 4.83
N LEU A 27 -0.60 0.99 5.72
CA LEU A 27 0.64 0.71 6.42
C LEU A 27 0.34 -0.14 7.65
N ILE A 28 0.99 -1.30 7.76
CA ILE A 28 0.72 -2.29 8.80
C ILE A 28 2.00 -2.72 9.52
N ILE A 29 1.86 -3.10 10.79
CA ILE A 29 2.83 -3.90 11.52
C ILE A 29 2.39 -5.35 11.44
N GLN A 30 3.29 -6.21 10.96
CA GLN A 30 3.12 -7.64 11.01
C GLN A 30 3.62 -8.17 12.37
N PRO A 31 2.79 -8.90 13.13
CA PRO A 31 3.27 -9.55 14.35
C PRO A 31 4.29 -10.64 14.03
N HIS A 32 5.17 -10.93 14.99
CA HIS A 32 6.07 -12.09 14.93
C HIS A 32 5.29 -13.40 14.77
N GLU A 33 5.90 -14.42 14.18
CA GLU A 33 5.26 -15.67 13.78
C GLU A 33 4.48 -16.36 14.92
N ASP A 34 5.07 -16.48 16.10
CA ASP A 34 4.39 -17.11 17.25
C ASP A 34 3.11 -16.38 17.66
N LEU A 35 3.16 -15.05 17.69
CA LEU A 35 2.01 -14.21 18.00
C LEU A 35 0.96 -14.29 16.89
N TYR A 36 1.41 -14.27 15.63
CA TYR A 36 0.55 -14.44 14.46
C TYR A 36 -0.23 -15.76 14.56
N ASN A 37 0.46 -16.87 14.82
CA ASN A 37 -0.14 -18.20 14.93
C ASN A 37 -1.12 -18.28 16.10
N LYS A 38 -0.77 -17.68 17.25
CA LYS A 38 -1.66 -17.60 18.41
C LYS A 38 -2.95 -16.83 18.09
N ILE A 39 -2.85 -15.68 17.43
CA ILE A 39 -4.03 -14.89 17.02
C ILE A 39 -4.87 -15.70 16.02
N MET A 40 -4.25 -16.36 15.04
CA MET A 40 -4.96 -17.21 14.08
C MET A 40 -5.75 -18.34 14.76
N SER A 41 -5.17 -18.99 15.78
CA SER A 41 -5.87 -20.01 16.56
C SER A 41 -7.13 -19.46 17.24
N VAL A 42 -7.02 -18.27 17.86
CA VAL A 42 -8.18 -17.61 18.51
C VAL A 42 -9.26 -17.27 17.49
N LYS A 43 -8.87 -16.72 16.33
CA LYS A 43 -9.81 -16.41 15.24
C LYS A 43 -10.51 -17.65 14.71
N LYS A 44 -9.79 -18.77 14.60
CA LYS A 44 -10.36 -20.05 14.18
C LYS A 44 -11.40 -20.54 15.18
N SER A 45 -11.05 -20.58 16.47
CA SER A 45 -11.99 -20.97 17.53
C SER A 45 -13.23 -20.06 17.56
N PHE A 46 -13.07 -18.76 17.36
CA PHE A 46 -14.19 -17.83 17.25
C PHE A 46 -15.08 -18.12 16.03
N ALA A 47 -14.49 -18.30 14.85
CA ALA A 47 -15.22 -18.59 13.63
C ALA A 47 -16.06 -19.87 13.75
N GLU A 48 -15.50 -20.92 14.36
CA GLU A 48 -16.18 -22.20 14.61
C GLU A 48 -17.28 -22.09 15.68
N THR A 49 -17.02 -21.36 16.77
CA THR A 49 -17.96 -21.23 17.89
C THR A 49 -19.20 -20.43 17.52
N TYR A 50 -19.04 -19.41 16.67
CA TYR A 50 -20.10 -18.44 16.36
C TYR A 50 -20.59 -18.53 14.90
N ASP A 51 -20.22 -19.58 14.16
CA ASP A 51 -20.52 -19.76 12.73
C ASP A 51 -20.23 -18.48 11.92
N CYS A 52 -19.03 -17.94 12.13
CA CYS A 52 -18.59 -16.68 11.53
C CYS A 52 -17.32 -16.89 10.68
N PRO A 53 -17.44 -17.46 9.46
CA PRO A 53 -16.29 -17.72 8.58
C PRO A 53 -15.52 -16.45 8.20
N THR A 54 -16.21 -15.30 8.14
CA THR A 54 -15.61 -14.00 7.79
C THR A 54 -14.53 -13.55 8.76
N ALA A 55 -14.56 -14.03 10.02
CA ALA A 55 -13.50 -13.77 10.98
C ALA A 55 -12.14 -14.28 10.47
N MET A 56 -12.10 -15.33 9.65
CA MET A 56 -10.87 -15.91 9.11
C MET A 56 -10.30 -15.20 7.88
N HIS A 57 -11.06 -14.29 7.25
CA HIS A 57 -10.64 -13.67 5.98
C HIS A 57 -9.45 -12.71 6.14
N SER A 58 -9.32 -12.04 7.30
CA SER A 58 -8.22 -11.10 7.53
C SER A 58 -7.00 -11.78 8.16
N LYS A 59 -5.80 -11.44 7.69
CA LYS A 59 -4.56 -11.84 8.36
C LYS A 59 -4.31 -10.93 9.57
N PRO A 60 -3.81 -11.45 10.71
CA PRO A 60 -3.40 -10.64 11.85
C PRO A 60 -2.39 -9.56 11.46
N HIS A 61 -2.73 -8.31 11.75
CA HIS A 61 -1.86 -7.15 11.57
C HIS A 61 -2.36 -6.01 12.47
N ILE A 62 -1.50 -5.02 12.72
CA ILE A 62 -1.87 -3.75 13.36
C ILE A 62 -1.77 -2.66 12.29
N THR A 63 -2.88 -2.02 11.95
CA THR A 63 -2.88 -0.87 11.04
C THR A 63 -2.27 0.35 11.73
N LEU A 64 -1.28 0.98 11.09
CA LEU A 64 -0.70 2.25 11.52
C LEU A 64 -1.34 3.45 10.83
N LEU A 65 -1.55 3.33 9.51
CA LEU A 65 -2.04 4.42 8.69
C LEU A 65 -2.79 3.88 7.48
N ARG A 66 -3.92 4.51 7.13
CA ARG A 66 -4.58 4.36 5.84
C ARG A 66 -4.46 5.69 5.08
N PHE A 67 -4.09 5.65 3.81
CA PHE A 67 -3.95 6.84 2.99
C PHE A 67 -4.18 6.52 1.51
N ALA A 68 -4.56 7.52 0.73
CA ALA A 68 -4.65 7.41 -0.73
C ALA A 68 -3.47 8.14 -1.38
N GLN A 69 -2.93 7.59 -2.46
CA GLN A 69 -1.89 8.27 -3.27
C GLN A 69 -2.00 7.87 -4.74
N LEU A 70 -1.39 8.69 -5.61
CA LEU A 70 -1.21 8.33 -7.01
C LEU A 70 -0.23 7.17 -7.13
N GLU A 71 -0.56 6.18 -7.97
CA GLU A 71 0.25 4.99 -8.20
C GLU A 71 1.70 5.33 -8.58
N MET A 72 1.90 6.36 -9.41
CA MET A 72 3.24 6.79 -9.82
C MET A 72 4.15 7.25 -8.66
N LEU A 73 3.59 7.56 -7.50
CA LEU A 73 4.31 8.01 -6.31
C LEU A 73 4.72 6.85 -5.38
N GLU A 74 4.20 5.64 -5.59
CA GLU A 74 4.48 4.48 -4.74
C GLU A 74 5.98 4.17 -4.64
N LYS A 75 6.70 4.25 -5.75
CA LYS A 75 8.16 4.06 -5.79
C LYS A 75 8.94 5.00 -4.87
N ASN A 76 8.36 6.16 -4.53
CA ASN A 76 9.01 7.17 -3.68
C ASN A 76 8.75 6.93 -2.19
N ILE A 77 7.62 6.31 -1.81
CA ILE A 77 7.26 6.11 -0.40
C ILE A 77 7.95 4.88 0.20
N ILE A 78 8.16 3.82 -0.58
CA ILE A 78 8.84 2.59 -0.13
C ILE A 78 10.22 2.87 0.50
N PRO A 79 11.17 3.57 -0.14
CA PRO A 79 12.48 3.83 0.46
C PRO A 79 12.40 4.71 1.70
N LYS A 80 11.45 5.66 1.76
CA LYS A 80 11.24 6.51 2.93
C LYS A 80 10.78 5.70 4.14
N LEU A 81 9.84 4.77 3.94
CA LEU A 81 9.36 3.89 5.00
C LEU A 81 10.43 2.92 5.49
N LYS A 82 11.28 2.38 4.60
CA LYS A 82 12.39 1.50 5.00
C LYS A 82 13.36 2.18 5.97
N ASN A 83 13.63 3.47 5.80
CA ASN A 83 14.49 4.22 6.71
C ASN A 83 13.87 4.44 8.10
N CYS A 84 12.56 4.30 8.26
CA CYS A 84 11.88 4.45 9.54
C CYS A 84 11.82 3.15 10.36
N ILE A 85 12.24 2.02 9.79
CA ILE A 85 12.11 0.67 10.36
C ILE A 85 13.50 0.05 10.67
N GLN A 86 14.59 0.81 10.48
CA GLN A 86 15.94 0.44 10.95
C GLN A 86 16.08 0.71 12.44
#